data_AF-A0A060YSS5-F1
#
_entry.id   AF-A0A060YSS5-F1
#
_cell.length_a   1.000
_cell.length_b   1.000
_cell.length_c   1.000
_cell.angle_alpha   90.00
_cell.angle_beta   90.00
_cell.angle_gamma   90.00
#
_symmetry.space_group_name_H-M   'P 1'
#
loop_
_entity.id
_entity.type
_entity.pdbx_description
1 polymer ?
#
loop_
_entity_poly.entity_id
_entity_poly.type
_entity_poly.pdbx_seq_one_letter_code
_entity_poly.pdbx_strand_id
1 'polypeptide(L)'
;MSWCPPYRSSKFRHVYGKASTKEHGYHGIPITHSVHDNHYCSVNPRFIAIVTECSGGGAFLVLSIHHTGKVDPQHPRVCGHSARVLDVKWNPFDDHCIASCSEDCTVSTTDMHA
;
A
#
# COMPACT_ATOMS: atom_id res chain seq x y z
N MET A 1 -47.47 12.63 -24.19
CA MET A 1 -46.01 12.43 -24.37
C MET A 1 -45.30 13.21 -23.26
N SER A 2 -44.99 12.57 -22.13
CA SER A 2 -44.31 13.23 -21.01
C SER A 2 -42.81 13.29 -21.27
N TRP A 3 -42.30 14.47 -21.62
CA TRP A 3 -40.88 14.75 -21.79
C TRP A 3 -40.24 14.87 -20.39
N CYS A 4 -39.66 13.78 -19.88
CA CYS A 4 -38.75 13.84 -18.75
C CYS A 4 -37.34 14.05 -19.33
N PRO A 5 -36.70 15.21 -19.15
CA PRO A 5 -35.27 15.31 -19.43
C PRO A 5 -34.56 14.30 -18.53
N PRO A 6 -33.68 13.41 -19.04
CA PRO A 6 -32.95 12.48 -18.21
C PRO A 6 -31.89 13.28 -17.45
N TYR A 7 -32.30 13.98 -16.39
CA TYR A 7 -31.39 14.66 -15.49
C TYR A 7 -30.69 13.59 -14.64
N ARG A 8 -29.75 12.86 -15.23
CA ARG A 8 -28.75 12.10 -14.48
C ARG A 8 -27.74 13.10 -13.94
N SER A 9 -28.10 13.77 -12.86
CA SER A 9 -27.12 14.41 -12.00
C SER A 9 -26.51 13.38 -11.08
N SER A 10 -25.25 13.03 -11.34
CA SER A 10 -24.47 12.28 -10.37
C SER A 10 -24.24 13.17 -9.15
N LYS A 11 -24.50 12.64 -7.95
CA LYS A 11 -24.13 13.30 -6.69
C LYS A 11 -22.61 13.56 -6.61
N PHE A 12 -21.82 12.87 -7.43
CA PHE A 12 -20.36 12.98 -7.47
C PHE A 12 -19.84 13.93 -8.55
N ARG A 13 -20.71 14.74 -9.19
CA ARG A 13 -20.31 15.66 -10.28
C ARG A 13 -19.22 16.67 -9.88
N HIS A 14 -19.08 16.95 -8.58
CA HIS A 14 -18.13 17.93 -8.05
C HIS A 14 -17.08 17.31 -7.13
N VAL A 15 -16.82 16.01 -7.22
CA VAL A 15 -15.72 15.36 -6.48
C VAL A 15 -14.38 15.77 -7.11
N TYR A 16 -13.46 16.25 -6.28
CA TYR A 16 -12.09 16.56 -6.67
C TYR A 16 -11.11 16.00 -5.65
N GLY A 17 -9.91 15.63 -6.09
CA GLY A 17 -8.83 15.18 -5.21
C GLY A 17 -8.07 16.37 -4.63
N LYS A 18 -7.78 16.33 -3.32
CA LYS A 18 -6.89 17.27 -2.65
C LYS A 18 -5.69 16.50 -2.12
N ALA A 19 -4.50 16.83 -2.61
CA ALA A 19 -3.26 16.25 -2.10
C ALA A 19 -3.03 16.66 -0.64
N SER A 20 -2.47 15.73 0.15
CA SER A 20 -2.12 15.98 1.54
C SER A 20 -0.94 16.96 1.67
N THR A 21 -0.80 17.62 2.83
CA THR A 21 0.35 18.49 3.08
C THR A 21 1.62 17.65 3.25
N LYS A 22 2.80 18.26 3.04
CA LYS A 22 4.09 17.56 3.14
C LYS A 22 4.32 16.91 4.51
N GLU A 23 3.77 17.49 5.58
CA GLU A 23 3.84 16.99 6.96
C GLU A 23 3.08 15.67 7.17
N HIS A 24 2.01 15.47 6.39
CA HIS A 24 1.18 14.28 6.43
C HIS A 24 1.60 13.24 5.39
N GLY A 25 2.75 13.46 4.72
CA GLY A 25 3.35 12.52 3.78
C GLY A 25 4.40 11.64 4.46
N TYR A 26 4.72 10.52 3.81
CA TYR A 26 5.81 9.63 4.21
C TYR A 26 7.01 9.85 3.29
N HIS A 27 8.16 10.17 3.86
CA HIS A 27 9.39 10.51 3.11
C HIS A 27 10.54 9.57 3.45
N GLY A 28 11.45 9.37 2.50
CA GLY A 28 12.66 8.56 2.70
C GLY A 28 12.47 7.05 2.53
N ILE A 29 11.36 6.63 1.89
CA ILE A 29 11.07 5.21 1.63
C ILE A 29 11.68 4.82 0.27
N PRO A 30 12.53 3.77 0.21
CA PRO A 30 13.05 3.25 -1.05
C PRO A 30 11.99 2.39 -1.75
N ILE A 31 11.12 3.03 -2.54
CA ILE A 31 10.07 2.35 -3.31
C ILE A 31 10.71 1.50 -4.42
N THR A 32 10.14 0.33 -4.71
CA THR A 32 10.64 -0.51 -5.82
C THR A 32 10.54 0.18 -7.17
N HIS A 33 11.59 0.08 -7.99
CA HIS A 33 11.60 0.50 -9.39
C HIS A 33 11.17 -0.62 -10.36
N SER A 34 10.52 -1.67 -9.85
CA SER A 34 10.03 -2.77 -10.68
C SER A 34 9.01 -2.27 -11.72
N VAL A 35 9.06 -2.85 -12.92
CA VAL A 35 8.23 -2.47 -14.07
C VAL A 35 7.03 -3.43 -14.20
N HIS A 36 6.38 -3.73 -13.07
CA HIS A 36 5.18 -4.57 -13.06
C HIS A 36 3.94 -3.70 -12.82
N ASP A 37 2.82 -4.04 -13.45
CA ASP A 37 1.55 -3.28 -13.37
C ASP A 37 0.79 -3.53 -12.05
N ASN A 38 1.50 -3.57 -10.92
CA ASN A 38 0.93 -3.80 -9.59
C ASN A 38 0.91 -2.52 -8.76
N HIS A 39 0.01 -2.48 -7.77
CA HIS A 39 -0.22 -1.26 -7.01
C HIS A 39 0.86 -0.94 -5.96
N TYR A 40 1.85 -1.81 -5.72
CA TYR A 40 3.03 -1.67 -4.82
C TYR A 40 2.79 -1.15 -3.39
N CYS A 41 1.56 -0.77 -3.06
CA CYS A 41 1.14 -0.21 -1.81
C CYS A 41 -0.26 -0.73 -1.48
N SER A 42 -0.48 -0.96 -0.20
CA SER A 42 -1.79 -1.34 0.33
C SER A 42 -2.00 -0.68 1.67
N VAL A 43 -3.18 -0.16 1.91
CA VAL A 43 -3.49 0.64 3.10
C VAL A 43 -4.67 0.03 3.82
N ASN A 44 -4.58 0.07 5.14
CA ASN A 44 -5.60 -0.32 6.10
C ASN A 44 -5.82 0.83 7.10
N PRO A 45 -6.92 0.90 7.88
CA PRO A 45 -7.13 1.97 8.86
C PRO A 45 -6.07 2.07 9.97
N ARG A 46 -5.16 1.10 10.09
CA ARG A 46 -4.04 1.14 11.06
C ARG A 46 -2.66 1.28 10.41
N PHE A 47 -2.47 0.68 9.24
CA PHE A 47 -1.16 0.47 8.66
C PHE A 47 -1.12 0.73 7.15
N ILE A 48 0.06 1.08 6.66
CA ILE A 48 0.40 1.27 5.25
C ILE A 48 1.53 0.30 4.94
N ALA A 49 1.29 -0.60 3.99
CA ALA A 49 2.29 -1.49 3.45
C ALA A 49 2.82 -0.93 2.13
N ILE A 50 4.14 -0.89 1.97
CA ILE A 50 4.82 -0.36 0.79
C ILE A 50 5.91 -1.33 0.38
N VAL A 51 5.87 -1.79 -0.86
CA VAL A 51 6.91 -2.65 -1.42
C VAL A 51 8.18 -1.83 -1.62
N THR A 52 9.27 -2.28 -1.03
CA THR A 52 10.57 -1.61 -1.09
C THR A 52 11.56 -2.41 -1.92
N GLU A 53 12.50 -1.71 -2.56
CA GLU A 53 13.61 -2.40 -3.21
C GLU A 53 14.64 -2.88 -2.18
N CYS A 54 15.11 -4.12 -2.33
CA CYS A 54 16.17 -4.70 -1.53
C CYS A 54 17.14 -5.45 -2.44
N SER A 55 18.44 -5.27 -2.22
CA SER A 55 19.51 -5.92 -3.00
C SER A 55 19.70 -7.41 -2.68
N GLY A 56 19.07 -7.92 -1.62
CA GLY A 56 19.23 -9.29 -1.10
C GLY A 56 17.96 -10.14 -1.11
N GLY A 57 16.94 -9.78 -1.90
CA GLY A 57 15.66 -10.50 -1.98
C GLY A 57 14.46 -9.55 -2.04
N GLY A 58 13.30 -10.02 -1.62
CA GLY A 58 12.07 -9.21 -1.55
C GLY A 58 11.74 -8.79 -0.13
N ALA A 59 11.54 -7.49 0.05
CA ALA A 59 11.09 -6.93 1.31
C ALA A 59 10.03 -5.86 1.10
N PHE A 60 9.15 -5.71 2.08
CA PHE A 60 8.21 -4.60 2.14
C PHE A 60 8.23 -3.96 3.52
N LEU A 61 7.83 -2.70 3.55
CA LEU A 61 7.79 -1.86 4.73
C LEU A 61 6.35 -1.78 5.23
N VAL A 62 6.16 -1.85 6.55
CA VAL A 62 4.88 -1.52 7.18
C VAL A 62 5.05 -0.33 8.11
N LEU A 63 4.22 0.68 7.90
CA LEU A 63 4.18 1.91 8.68
C LEU A 63 2.80 2.09 9.31
N SER A 64 2.74 2.68 10.50
CA SER A 64 1.46 3.08 11.09
C SER A 64 0.93 4.34 10.40
N ILE A 65 -0.39 4.41 10.15
CA ILE A 65 -1.02 5.57 9.51
C ILE A 65 -0.87 6.88 10.33
N HIS A 66 -0.57 6.77 11.62
CA HIS A 66 -0.43 7.90 12.54
C HIS A 66 1.01 8.43 12.62
N HIS A 67 1.99 7.70 12.11
CA HIS A 67 3.40 8.08 12.13
C HIS A 67 3.83 8.66 10.78
N THR A 68 3.37 9.86 10.46
CA THR A 68 3.74 10.58 9.24
C THR A 68 5.09 11.29 9.37
N GLY A 69 5.71 11.63 8.25
CA GLY A 69 6.99 12.34 8.19
C GLY A 69 8.12 11.50 7.59
N LYS A 70 9.35 11.76 8.02
CA LYS A 70 10.54 11.05 7.53
C LYS A 70 10.64 9.69 8.21
N VAL A 71 10.63 8.64 7.41
CA VAL A 71 10.82 7.27 7.88
C VAL A 71 12.30 7.01 8.13
N ASP A 72 12.61 6.37 9.25
CA ASP A 72 13.98 5.93 9.56
C ASP A 72 14.43 4.86 8.55
N PRO A 73 15.59 5.01 7.87
CA PRO A 73 16.15 3.96 7.02
C PRO A 73 16.29 2.59 7.72
N GLN A 74 16.47 2.57 9.04
CA GLN A 74 16.60 1.38 9.87
C GLN A 74 15.26 0.78 10.32
N HIS A 75 14.12 1.37 9.89
CA HIS A 75 12.80 0.86 10.23
C HIS A 75 12.65 -0.62 9.81
N PRO A 76 12.10 -1.48 10.69
CA PRO A 76 12.00 -2.91 10.41
C PRO A 76 11.18 -3.18 9.15
N ARG A 77 11.71 -4.07 8.31
CA ARG A 77 11.05 -4.50 7.08
C ARG A 77 10.64 -5.96 7.23
N VAL A 78 9.54 -6.32 6.59
CA VAL A 78 9.15 -7.71 6.48
C VAL A 78 10.00 -8.33 5.37
N CYS A 79 10.93 -9.18 5.80
CA CYS A 79 11.85 -9.92 4.94
C CYS A 79 11.50 -11.40 5.06
N GLY A 80 11.28 -12.06 3.93
CA GLY A 80 10.92 -13.48 3.89
C GLY A 80 10.89 -14.08 2.50
N HIS A 81 10.85 -13.23 1.47
CA HIS A 81 10.90 -13.65 0.08
C HIS A 81 12.32 -13.69 -0.46
N SER A 82 12.63 -14.74 -1.22
CA SER A 82 13.93 -14.91 -1.87
C SER A 82 14.08 -14.06 -3.12
N ALA A 83 12.97 -13.62 -3.70
CA ALA A 83 12.91 -12.72 -4.85
C ALA A 83 12.01 -11.51 -4.56
N ARG A 84 11.94 -10.53 -5.48
CA ARG A 84 11.18 -9.29 -5.29
C ARG A 84 9.70 -9.54 -5.02
N VAL A 85 9.15 -8.76 -4.10
CA VAL A 85 7.70 -8.75 -3.80
C VAL A 85 6.98 -8.05 -4.95
N LEU A 86 5.94 -8.70 -5.46
CA LEU A 86 5.13 -8.25 -6.59
C LEU A 86 3.91 -7.47 -6.13
N ASP A 87 3.20 -7.96 -5.12
CA ASP A 87 2.00 -7.31 -4.58
C ASP A 87 1.84 -7.63 -3.09
N VAL A 88 1.14 -6.73 -2.40
CA VAL A 88 0.82 -6.85 -0.97
C VAL A 88 -0.64 -6.48 -0.75
N LYS A 89 -1.36 -7.28 0.04
CA LYS A 89 -2.78 -7.04 0.36
C LYS A 89 -3.09 -7.36 1.80
N TRP A 90 -3.75 -6.42 2.46
CA TRP A 90 -4.30 -6.59 3.80
C TRP A 90 -5.50 -7.54 3.80
N ASN A 91 -5.65 -8.28 4.89
CA ASN A 91 -6.84 -9.08 5.14
C ASN A 91 -8.03 -8.15 5.45
N PRO A 92 -9.20 -8.29 4.78
CA PRO A 92 -10.37 -7.45 5.06
C PRO A 92 -11.01 -7.70 6.42
N PHE A 93 -10.69 -8.80 7.11
CA PHE A 93 -11.26 -9.16 8.40
C PHE A 93 -10.31 -8.92 9.58
N ASP A 94 -9.01 -8.81 9.31
CA ASP A 94 -7.98 -8.62 10.33
C ASP A 94 -6.98 -7.56 9.90
N ASP A 95 -6.93 -6.49 10.67
CA ASP A 95 -6.10 -5.32 10.40
C ASP A 95 -4.60 -5.58 10.51
N HIS A 96 -4.18 -6.67 11.16
CA HIS A 96 -2.77 -6.98 11.45
C HIS A 96 -2.22 -8.09 10.55
N CYS A 97 -3.05 -8.68 9.69
CA CYS A 97 -2.66 -9.74 8.79
C CYS A 97 -2.48 -9.21 7.36
N ILE A 98 -1.32 -9.47 6.77
CA ILE A 98 -1.01 -9.11 5.38
C ILE A 98 -0.53 -10.31 4.59
N ALA A 99 -0.95 -10.39 3.32
CA ALA A 99 -0.41 -11.35 2.36
C ALA A 99 0.54 -10.65 1.38
N SER A 100 1.68 -11.26 1.12
CA SER A 100 2.67 -10.82 0.12
C SER A 100 2.92 -11.92 -0.90
N CYS A 101 2.99 -11.53 -2.17
CA CYS A 101 3.32 -12.43 -3.28
C CYS A 101 4.66 -12.03 -3.89
N SER A 102 5.48 -12.99 -4.28
CA SER A 102 6.82 -12.75 -4.82
C SER A 102 7.10 -13.56 -6.08
N GLU A 103 8.16 -13.17 -6.80
CA GLU A 103 8.68 -13.87 -7.96
C GLU A 103 9.33 -15.22 -7.66
N ASP A 104 9.55 -15.55 -6.39
CA ASP A 104 9.98 -16.88 -5.96
C ASP A 104 8.84 -17.91 -6.05
N CYS A 105 7.71 -17.55 -6.66
CA CYS A 105 6.49 -18.35 -6.77
C CYS A 105 5.89 -18.70 -5.41
N THR A 106 6.18 -17.94 -4.36
CA THR A 106 5.62 -18.13 -3.03
C THR A 106 4.68 -17.00 -2.64
N VAL A 107 3.72 -17.35 -1.78
CA VAL A 107 2.85 -16.41 -1.09
C VAL A 107 3.07 -16.59 0.40
N SER A 108 3.40 -15.50 1.07
CA SER A 108 3.66 -15.48 2.51
C SER A 108 2.59 -14.64 3.19
N THR A 109 2.08 -15.13 4.32
CA THR A 109 1.20 -14.36 5.20
C THR A 109 2.01 -13.93 6.41
N THR A 110 1.95 -12.65 6.74
CA THR A 110 2.67 -12.06 7.88
C THR A 110 1.65 -11.52 8.86
N ASP A 111 1.76 -11.95 10.10
CA ASP A 111 1.02 -11.41 11.23
C ASP A 111 1.92 -10.44 12.00
N MET A 112 1.38 -9.27 12.35
CA MET A 112 2.09 -8.20 13.03
C MET A 112 1.86 -8.16 14.54
N HIS A 113 1.19 -9.19 15.10
CA HIS A 113 0.97 -9.33 16.54
C HIS A 113 2.17 -9.88 17.36
N ALA A 114 3.31 -10.15 16.73
CA ALA A 114 4.48 -10.78 17.36
C ALA A 114 5.44 -9.79 18.03
#